data_AF-A0A3D1KI16-F1
#
_entry.id   AF-A0A3D1KI16-F1
#
_cell.length_a   1.000
_cell.length_b   1.000
_cell.length_c   1.000
_cell.angle_alpha   90.00
_cell.angle_beta   90.00
_cell.angle_gamma   90.00
#
_symmetry.space_group_name_H-M   'P 1'
#
loop_
_entity.id
_entity.type
_entity.pdbx_description
1 polymer ?
#
loop_
_entity_poly.entity_id
_entity_poly.type
_entity_poly.pdbx_seq_one_letter_code
_entity_poly.pdbx_strand_id
1 'polypeptide(L)'
;MKKVLSMVLSVVMLLSMSVTAFAAENRPVAADNSAVQIVEANGVRTATYSDETTTYIVTYDTVKGTICVSQKDIETGKIHQGATVSTNVSTATTRAASSTIHQDTFSNYEYDIYTGNPNEWNLERPDDDGSGQVYFMVYENSSNEDELDAWFEAVNALNNKEWEAVSACGVSMVTSFAAGFMSGMAVATGGVLTPGAITAIVGAVGATGAAEVLLFQVGTCCNVCRLAYQDVYNATDNMHF
;
A
#
# COMPACT_ATOMS: atom_id res chain seq x y z
N MET A 1 22.58 -47.44 -33.94
CA MET A 1 21.73 -46.29 -34.33
C MET A 1 20.50 -46.09 -33.43
N LYS A 2 19.81 -47.13 -32.93
CA LYS A 2 18.63 -46.95 -32.06
C LYS A 2 18.92 -46.31 -30.68
N LYS A 3 20.11 -46.53 -30.10
CA LYS A 3 20.47 -45.99 -28.77
C LYS A 3 20.83 -44.49 -28.77
N VAL A 4 21.36 -43.98 -29.89
CA VAL A 4 21.71 -42.54 -30.03
C VAL A 4 20.45 -41.71 -30.29
N LEU A 5 19.50 -42.25 -31.04
CA LEU A 5 18.23 -41.57 -31.33
C LEU A 5 17.37 -41.41 -30.05
N SER A 6 17.42 -42.36 -29.12
CA SER A 6 16.70 -42.28 -27.84
C SER A 6 17.29 -41.23 -26.89
N MET A 7 18.59 -40.95 -26.96
CA MET A 7 19.26 -39.94 -26.14
C MET A 7 18.97 -38.53 -26.63
N VAL A 8 18.83 -38.34 -27.95
CA VAL A 8 18.42 -37.05 -28.52
C VAL A 8 16.95 -36.75 -28.20
N LEU A 9 16.08 -37.77 -28.20
CA LEU A 9 14.66 -37.58 -27.89
C LEU A 9 14.42 -37.21 -26.42
N SER A 10 15.20 -37.74 -25.47
CA SER A 10 15.09 -37.38 -24.04
C SER A 10 15.57 -35.96 -23.74
N VAL A 11 16.55 -35.45 -24.51
CA VAL A 11 17.06 -34.07 -24.37
C VAL A 11 16.05 -33.05 -24.93
N VAL A 12 15.29 -33.41 -25.96
CA VAL A 12 14.22 -32.57 -26.51
C VAL A 12 13.01 -32.47 -25.56
N MET A 13 12.71 -33.51 -24.79
CA MET A 13 11.64 -33.46 -23.77
C MET A 13 12.01 -32.63 -22.52
N LEU A 14 13.31 -32.49 -22.21
CA LEU A 14 13.78 -31.60 -21.13
C LEU A 14 13.72 -30.12 -21.54
N LEU A 15 13.66 -29.81 -22.84
CA LEU A 15 13.51 -28.46 -23.38
C LEU A 15 12.04 -28.04 -23.57
N SER A 16 11.08 -28.94 -23.33
CA SER A 16 9.64 -28.67 -23.45
C SER A 16 8.95 -28.43 -22.11
N MET A 17 9.69 -28.28 -21.01
CA MET A 17 9.10 -27.67 -19.81
C MET A 17 8.89 -26.19 -20.10
N SER A 18 7.66 -25.87 -20.46
CA SER A 18 7.15 -24.51 -20.57
C SER A 18 7.52 -23.75 -19.31
N VAL A 19 8.55 -22.92 -19.40
CA VAL A 19 8.66 -21.78 -18.51
C VAL A 19 7.42 -20.96 -18.80
N THR A 20 6.47 -20.91 -17.86
CA THR A 20 5.53 -19.80 -17.79
C THR A 20 6.39 -18.56 -17.60
N ALA A 21 6.82 -17.96 -18.71
CA ALA A 21 7.17 -16.57 -18.71
C ALA A 21 5.88 -15.86 -18.31
N PHE A 22 5.86 -15.28 -17.11
CA PHE A 22 4.91 -14.22 -16.83
C PHE A 22 5.13 -13.20 -17.94
N ALA A 23 4.16 -13.09 -18.84
CA ALA A 23 4.07 -11.94 -19.71
C ALA A 23 3.96 -10.76 -18.75
N ALA A 24 5.05 -10.01 -18.59
CA ALA A 24 4.99 -8.67 -18.05
C ALA A 24 3.98 -7.95 -18.94
N GLU A 25 2.83 -7.61 -18.37
CA GLU A 25 1.85 -6.79 -19.05
C GLU A 25 2.60 -5.53 -19.50
N ASN A 26 2.56 -5.27 -20.81
CA ASN A 26 3.29 -4.19 -21.44
C ASN A 26 2.90 -2.88 -20.74
N ARG A 27 3.75 -2.37 -19.84
CA ARG A 27 3.80 -0.95 -19.55
C ARG A 27 3.98 -0.26 -20.91
N PRO A 28 3.06 0.61 -21.35
CA PRO A 28 3.39 1.51 -22.44
C PRO A 28 4.59 2.33 -21.98
N VAL A 29 5.76 2.05 -22.57
CA VAL A 29 6.95 2.88 -22.43
C VAL A 29 6.67 4.16 -23.20
N ALA A 30 6.02 5.11 -22.53
CA ALA A 30 6.08 6.50 -22.90
C ALA A 30 7.53 6.99 -22.74
N ALA A 31 7.97 7.89 -23.62
CA ALA A 31 9.34 8.38 -23.69
C ALA A 31 9.90 8.77 -22.30
N ASP A 32 11.12 8.30 -22.03
CA ASP A 32 11.80 8.20 -20.74
C ASP A 32 12.14 9.57 -20.10
N ASN A 33 11.12 10.17 -19.48
CA ASN A 33 11.24 11.13 -18.37
C ASN A 33 10.55 10.58 -17.09
N SER A 34 10.13 9.31 -17.10
CA SER A 34 9.26 8.66 -16.10
C SER A 34 10.00 7.71 -15.16
N ALA A 35 11.33 7.64 -15.23
CA ALA A 35 12.11 6.84 -14.29
C ALA A 35 12.28 7.57 -12.95
N VAL A 36 11.99 6.88 -11.84
CA VAL A 36 12.26 7.40 -10.49
C VAL A 36 13.74 7.72 -10.37
N GLN A 37 14.05 8.97 -10.02
CA GLN A 37 15.40 9.43 -9.73
C GLN A 37 15.68 9.19 -8.25
N ILE A 38 16.77 8.46 -7.94
CA ILE A 38 17.14 8.15 -6.56
C ILE A 38 18.50 8.77 -6.27
N VAL A 39 18.55 9.55 -5.19
CA VAL A 39 19.78 10.13 -4.64
C VAL A 39 19.91 9.68 -3.19
N GLU A 40 21.07 9.15 -2.83
CA GLU A 40 21.34 8.72 -1.46
C GLU A 40 22.61 9.40 -0.93
N ALA A 41 22.49 10.10 0.19
CA ALA A 41 23.61 10.77 0.84
C ALA A 41 23.38 10.82 2.36
N ASN A 42 24.43 10.51 3.13
CA ASN A 42 24.42 10.61 4.61
C ASN A 42 23.25 9.87 5.29
N GLY A 43 22.85 8.71 4.76
CA GLY A 43 21.73 7.92 5.29
C GLY A 43 20.34 8.51 4.99
N VAL A 44 20.26 9.48 4.08
CA VAL A 44 19.00 10.00 3.55
C VAL A 44 18.88 9.57 2.09
N ARG A 45 17.80 8.87 1.78
CA ARG A 45 17.44 8.45 0.43
C ARG A 45 16.28 9.30 -0.06
N THR A 46 16.49 10.00 -1.16
CA THR A 46 15.47 10.82 -1.80
C THR A 46 15.10 10.20 -3.14
N ALA A 47 13.82 9.85 -3.29
CA ALA A 47 13.26 9.42 -4.56
C ALA A 47 12.38 10.54 -5.14
N THR A 48 12.59 10.82 -6.42
CA THR A 48 11.82 11.84 -7.15
C THR A 48 11.18 11.21 -8.37
N TYR A 49 9.87 11.41 -8.52
CA TYR A 49 9.11 11.04 -9.71
C TYR A 49 8.34 12.25 -10.19
N SER A 50 8.33 12.53 -11.49
CA SER A 50 7.55 13.60 -12.09
C SER A 50 6.55 13.02 -13.08
N ASP A 51 5.28 13.39 -12.93
CA ASP A 51 4.30 13.28 -14.01
C ASP A 51 4.20 14.62 -14.76
N GLU A 52 3.12 14.82 -15.53
CA GLU A 52 2.93 16.01 -16.35
C GLU A 52 2.71 17.29 -15.53
N THR A 53 2.15 17.18 -14.32
CA THR A 53 1.72 18.34 -13.51
C THR A 53 2.41 18.41 -12.16
N THR A 54 2.86 17.28 -11.62
CA THR A 54 3.31 17.13 -10.25
C THR A 54 4.62 16.36 -10.18
N THR A 55 5.53 16.86 -9.34
CA THR A 55 6.73 16.14 -8.92
C THR A 55 6.57 15.66 -7.49
N TYR A 56 6.60 14.36 -7.30
CA TYR A 56 6.59 13.70 -6.00
C TYR A 56 8.03 13.54 -5.51
N ILE A 57 8.31 14.03 -4.31
CA ILE A 57 9.62 13.98 -3.67
C ILE A 57 9.44 13.23 -2.35
N VAL A 58 10.07 12.06 -2.24
CA VAL A 58 10.01 11.23 -1.03
C VAL A 58 11.38 11.20 -0.40
N THR A 59 11.47 11.65 0.85
CA THR A 59 12.70 11.65 1.63
C THR A 59 12.60 10.62 2.74
N TYR A 60 13.45 9.60 2.67
CA TYR A 60 13.62 8.59 3.71
C TYR A 60 14.93 8.81 4.46
N ASP A 61 14.83 9.30 5.70
CA ASP A 61 15.95 9.38 6.63
C ASP A 61 16.07 8.02 7.36
N THR A 62 16.97 7.17 6.85
CA THR A 62 17.22 5.82 7.38
C THR A 62 17.89 5.84 8.75
N VAL A 63 18.54 6.94 9.12
CA VAL A 63 19.19 7.11 10.43
C VAL A 63 18.16 7.43 11.50
N LYS A 64 17.19 8.29 11.19
CA LYS A 64 16.09 8.63 12.09
C LYS A 64 14.91 7.66 12.02
N GLY A 65 14.82 6.87 10.96
CA GLY A 65 13.68 5.99 10.71
C GLY A 65 12.41 6.80 10.42
N THR A 66 12.50 7.78 9.52
CA THR A 66 11.36 8.65 9.17
C THR A 66 11.24 8.88 7.68
N ILE A 67 10.00 8.89 7.17
CA ILE A 67 9.70 9.23 5.78
C ILE A 67 8.81 10.48 5.70
N CYS A 68 9.08 11.32 4.71
CA CYS A 68 8.24 12.45 4.35
C CYS A 68 8.04 12.48 2.82
N VAL A 69 6.78 12.59 2.39
CA VAL A 69 6.38 12.77 1.00
C VAL A 69 5.99 14.23 0.77
N SER A 70 6.44 14.80 -0.34
CA SER A 70 6.06 16.14 -0.78
C SER A 70 5.58 16.10 -2.23
N GLN A 71 4.63 16.96 -2.56
CA GLN A 71 4.18 17.23 -3.92
C GLN A 71 4.61 18.64 -4.32
N LYS A 72 5.26 18.74 -5.48
CA LYS A 72 5.61 20.01 -6.10
C LYS A 72 4.81 20.16 -7.38
N ASP A 73 3.98 21.20 -7.44
CA ASP A 73 3.31 21.61 -8.66
C ASP A 73 4.35 22.14 -9.67
N ILE A 74 4.35 21.62 -10.90
CA ILE A 74 5.38 21.92 -11.90
C ILE A 74 5.21 23.34 -12.47
N GLU A 75 3.98 23.80 -12.63
CA GLU A 75 3.68 25.11 -13.24
C GLU A 75 4.01 26.26 -12.29
N THR A 76 3.56 26.15 -11.04
CA THR A 76 3.69 27.19 -10.01
C THR A 76 4.96 27.04 -9.18
N GLY A 77 5.56 25.85 -9.17
CA GLY A 77 6.70 25.52 -8.32
C GLY A 77 6.37 25.37 -6.84
N LYS A 78 5.08 25.47 -6.45
CA LYS A 78 4.63 25.39 -5.07
C LYS A 78 4.82 23.98 -4.52
N ILE A 79 5.38 23.89 -3.31
CA ILE A 79 5.61 22.62 -2.62
C ILE A 79 4.61 22.48 -1.47
N HIS A 80 3.93 21.34 -1.46
CA HIS A 80 3.09 20.85 -0.39
C HIS A 80 3.82 19.69 0.28
N GLN A 81 4.12 19.84 1.57
CA GLN A 81 4.87 18.85 2.34
C GLN A 81 3.91 18.08 3.26
N GLY A 82 3.97 16.75 3.21
CA GLY A 82 3.22 15.88 4.10
C GLY A 82 3.90 15.74 5.46
N ALA A 83 3.25 15.03 6.38
CA ALA A 83 3.86 14.78 7.68
C ALA A 83 5.14 13.94 7.58
N THR A 84 6.02 14.13 8.56
CA THR A 84 7.15 13.23 8.76
C THR A 84 6.70 12.07 9.63
N VAL A 85 6.64 10.88 9.05
CA VAL A 85 6.08 9.68 9.68
C VAL A 85 7.19 8.73 10.06
N SER A 86 7.13 8.19 11.28
CA SER A 86 8.05 7.16 11.76
C SER A 86 7.85 5.85 11.00
N THR A 87 8.93 5.20 10.59
CA THR A 87 8.89 3.87 9.97
C THR A 87 8.68 2.74 10.98
N ASN A 88 8.67 3.06 12.27
CA ASN A 88 8.24 2.16 13.34
C ASN A 88 6.72 2.26 13.47
N VAL A 89 5.99 1.67 12.53
CA VAL A 89 4.54 1.49 12.67
C VAL A 89 4.31 0.29 13.59
N SER A 90 3.33 0.38 14.49
CA SER A 90 2.96 -0.71 15.40
C SER A 90 2.68 -1.97 14.59
N THR A 91 3.27 -3.08 15.01
CA THR A 91 2.99 -4.39 14.41
C THR A 91 1.52 -4.72 14.61
N ALA A 92 0.83 -5.19 13.56
CA ALA A 92 -0.48 -5.82 13.65
C ALA A 92 -0.51 -6.81 14.82
N THR A 93 -1.42 -6.62 15.79
CA THR A 93 -1.46 -7.43 17.01
C THR A 93 -2.76 -8.23 17.04
N THR A 94 -2.69 -9.55 16.84
CA THR A 94 -3.89 -10.39 16.95
C THR A 94 -4.46 -10.36 18.38
N ARG A 95 -5.54 -9.60 18.61
CA ARG A 95 -6.35 -9.56 19.83
C ARG A 95 -7.56 -10.46 19.67
N ALA A 96 -7.40 -11.75 19.99
CA ALA A 96 -8.53 -12.66 20.07
C ALA A 96 -9.28 -12.51 21.41
N ALA A 97 -10.39 -11.77 21.41
CA ALA A 97 -11.46 -11.92 22.39
C ALA A 97 -12.62 -12.67 21.73
N SER A 98 -13.26 -13.61 22.44
CA SER A 98 -14.18 -14.61 21.83
C SER A 98 -15.48 -14.06 21.24
N SER A 99 -15.70 -12.74 21.25
CA SER A 99 -16.89 -12.04 20.70
C SER A 99 -16.52 -10.88 19.77
N THR A 100 -15.24 -10.75 19.40
CA THR A 100 -14.74 -9.65 18.56
C THR A 100 -13.99 -10.24 17.37
N ILE A 101 -14.42 -9.90 16.16
CA ILE A 101 -13.66 -10.16 14.93
C ILE A 101 -12.83 -8.90 14.68
N HIS A 102 -11.53 -9.02 14.47
CA HIS A 102 -10.68 -7.84 14.25
C HIS A 102 -9.61 -8.12 13.20
N GLN A 103 -9.11 -7.06 12.58
CA GLN A 103 -7.98 -7.11 11.67
C GLN A 103 -7.15 -5.83 11.75
N ASP A 104 -5.85 -5.99 11.92
CA ASP A 104 -4.88 -4.90 11.97
C ASP A 104 -3.95 -5.00 10.75
N THR A 105 -3.59 -3.88 10.12
CA THR A 105 -2.68 -3.82 8.97
C THR A 105 -1.42 -3.03 9.31
N PHE A 106 -0.33 -3.21 8.53
CA PHE A 106 0.88 -2.39 8.69
C PHE A 106 0.66 -0.94 8.27
N SER A 107 -0.36 -0.68 7.45
CA SER A 107 -0.75 0.64 6.99
C SER A 107 -1.87 1.26 7.82
N ASN A 108 -2.19 0.70 9.01
CA ASN A 108 -3.12 1.27 9.99
C ASN A 108 -4.58 1.45 9.49
N TYR A 109 -5.01 0.63 8.53
CA TYR A 109 -6.43 0.42 8.21
C TYR A 109 -6.92 -0.83 8.96
N GLU A 110 -7.90 -0.67 9.84
CA GLU A 110 -8.25 -1.69 10.84
C GLU A 110 -9.75 -1.74 11.10
N TYR A 111 -10.24 -2.88 11.60
CA TYR A 111 -11.61 -2.96 12.10
C TYR A 111 -11.70 -3.82 13.35
N ASP A 112 -12.69 -3.51 14.20
CA ASP A 112 -13.28 -4.44 15.16
C ASP A 112 -14.77 -4.61 14.86
N ILE A 113 -15.27 -5.84 14.97
CA ILE A 113 -16.69 -6.17 14.90
C ILE A 113 -17.09 -6.79 16.23
N TYR A 114 -17.91 -6.07 16.99
CA TYR A 114 -18.54 -6.54 18.21
C TYR A 114 -19.85 -7.26 17.83
N THR A 115 -19.82 -8.59 17.87
CA THR A 115 -20.96 -9.40 17.42
C THR A 115 -22.17 -9.23 18.35
N GLY A 116 -23.33 -8.90 17.79
CA GLY A 116 -24.51 -8.52 18.57
C GLY A 116 -25.81 -8.55 17.77
N ASN A 117 -26.82 -7.78 18.22
CA ASN A 117 -28.03 -7.54 17.44
C ASN A 117 -28.46 -6.06 17.60
N PRO A 118 -28.07 -5.17 16.67
CA PRO A 118 -27.19 -5.41 15.51
C PRO A 118 -25.71 -5.59 15.89
N ASN A 119 -24.86 -5.98 14.92
CA ASN A 119 -23.41 -5.90 15.09
C ASN A 119 -23.00 -4.42 15.22
N GLU A 120 -21.94 -4.17 15.98
CA GLU A 120 -21.32 -2.87 16.10
C GLU A 120 -19.91 -2.94 15.53
N TRP A 121 -19.58 -2.00 14.65
CA TRP A 121 -18.29 -1.93 13.97
C TRP A 121 -17.51 -0.74 14.50
N ASN A 122 -16.22 -0.93 14.71
CA ASN A 122 -15.22 0.13 14.88
C ASN A 122 -14.35 0.11 13.62
N LEU A 123 -14.31 1.20 12.87
CA LEU A 123 -13.48 1.33 11.68
C LEU A 123 -12.36 2.32 11.97
N GLU A 124 -11.13 1.93 11.66
CA GLU A 124 -9.95 2.79 11.86
C GLU A 124 -9.16 2.94 10.56
N ARG A 125 -8.58 4.12 10.37
CA ARG A 125 -7.67 4.41 9.26
C ARG A 125 -6.56 5.36 9.70
N PRO A 126 -5.48 5.53 8.91
CA PRO A 126 -4.54 6.62 9.13
C PRO A 126 -5.24 7.98 9.09
N ASP A 127 -4.82 8.88 9.99
CA ASP A 127 -5.21 10.28 9.92
C ASP A 127 -4.71 10.89 8.60
N ASP A 128 -5.52 11.78 8.02
CA ASP A 128 -5.16 12.47 6.79
C ASP A 128 -3.91 13.34 7.00
N ASP A 129 -3.60 13.79 8.22
CA ASP A 129 -2.35 14.50 8.48
C ASP A 129 -1.14 13.59 8.74
N GLY A 130 -1.31 12.25 8.73
CA GLY A 130 -0.26 11.27 8.95
C GLY A 130 0.28 11.20 10.40
N SER A 131 -0.38 11.85 11.36
CA SER A 131 0.08 11.95 12.76
C SER A 131 -0.53 10.91 13.71
N GLY A 132 -1.49 10.11 13.24
CA GLY A 132 -2.17 9.12 14.06
C GLY A 132 -3.16 8.25 13.28
N GLN A 133 -4.17 7.76 13.99
CA GLN A 133 -5.31 7.04 13.44
C GLN A 133 -6.58 7.81 13.79
N VAL A 134 -7.54 7.77 12.88
CA VAL A 134 -8.91 8.26 13.10
C VAL A 134 -9.85 7.08 13.04
N TYR A 135 -10.91 7.14 13.84
CA TYR A 135 -11.90 6.09 13.93
C TYR A 135 -13.32 6.65 14.00
N PHE A 136 -14.29 5.81 13.65
CA PHE A 136 -15.67 5.96 14.08
C PHE A 136 -16.28 4.58 14.31
N MET A 137 -17.31 4.55 15.14
CA MET A 137 -18.11 3.36 15.38
C MET A 137 -19.49 3.49 14.72
N VAL A 138 -20.10 2.36 14.36
CA VAL A 138 -21.39 2.31 13.69
C VAL A 138 -22.14 1.01 14.00
N TYR A 139 -23.47 1.07 14.11
CA TYR A 139 -24.29 -0.14 14.13
C TYR A 139 -24.66 -0.56 12.71
N GLU A 140 -24.42 -1.82 12.40
CA GLU A 140 -24.78 -2.44 11.11
C GLU A 140 -26.30 -2.40 10.90
N ASN A 141 -26.72 -2.01 9.69
CA ASN A 141 -28.11 -2.01 9.27
C ASN A 141 -28.20 -2.12 7.75
N SER A 142 -29.42 -2.27 7.22
CA SER A 142 -29.66 -2.48 5.79
C SER A 142 -29.18 -1.35 4.86
N SER A 143 -28.84 -0.18 5.40
CA SER A 143 -28.36 0.97 4.63
C SER A 143 -26.84 1.04 4.52
N ASN A 144 -26.10 0.28 5.33
CA ASN A 144 -24.63 0.31 5.36
C ASN A 144 -23.97 -1.08 5.32
N GLU A 145 -24.76 -2.16 5.28
CA GLU A 145 -24.28 -3.55 5.25
C GLU A 145 -23.33 -3.80 4.07
N ASP A 146 -23.68 -3.35 2.85
CA ASP A 146 -22.85 -3.53 1.65
C ASP A 146 -21.52 -2.77 1.76
N GLU A 147 -21.54 -1.54 2.28
CA GLU A 147 -20.32 -0.73 2.46
C GLU A 147 -19.41 -1.30 3.57
N LEU A 148 -20.00 -1.84 4.64
CA LEU A 148 -19.25 -2.51 5.71
C LEU A 148 -18.57 -3.79 5.22
N ASP A 149 -19.27 -4.58 4.39
CA ASP A 149 -18.70 -5.76 3.72
C ASP A 149 -17.55 -5.36 2.77
N ALA A 150 -17.73 -4.30 1.98
CA ALA A 150 -16.69 -3.79 1.10
C ALA A 150 -15.45 -3.31 1.88
N TRP A 151 -15.65 -2.64 3.02
CA TRP A 151 -14.56 -2.27 3.93
C TRP A 151 -13.85 -3.50 4.51
N PHE A 152 -14.60 -4.48 4.99
CA PHE A 152 -14.07 -5.74 5.51
C PHE A 152 -13.21 -6.47 4.46
N GLU A 153 -13.70 -6.60 3.24
CA GLU A 153 -12.95 -7.22 2.14
C GLU A 153 -11.69 -6.42 1.79
N ALA A 154 -11.78 -5.08 1.75
CA ALA A 154 -10.65 -4.21 1.44
C ALA A 154 -9.52 -4.34 2.48
N VAL A 155 -9.84 -4.30 3.77
CA VAL A 155 -8.85 -4.42 4.86
C VAL A 155 -8.22 -5.81 4.86
N ASN A 156 -9.00 -6.87 4.66
CA ASN A 156 -8.46 -8.23 4.57
C ASN A 156 -7.57 -8.42 3.32
N ALA A 157 -7.94 -7.84 2.17
CA ALA A 157 -7.13 -7.85 0.96
C ALA A 157 -5.81 -7.09 1.15
N LEU A 158 -5.84 -5.94 1.83
CA LEU A 158 -4.66 -5.18 2.19
C LEU A 158 -3.74 -6.00 3.10
N ASN A 159 -4.26 -6.56 4.19
CA ASN A 159 -3.46 -7.38 5.11
C ASN A 159 -2.78 -8.56 4.38
N ASN A 160 -3.53 -9.28 3.54
CA ASN A 160 -2.97 -10.38 2.74
C ASN A 160 -1.84 -9.89 1.83
N LYS A 161 -2.03 -8.76 1.15
CA LYS A 161 -1.04 -8.19 0.25
C LYS A 161 0.20 -7.68 0.99
N GLU A 162 0.03 -7.10 2.17
CA GLU A 162 1.15 -6.70 3.03
C GLU A 162 1.95 -7.92 3.48
N TRP A 163 1.32 -9.03 3.87
CA TRP A 163 2.03 -10.26 4.22
C TRP A 163 2.75 -10.90 3.03
N GLU A 164 2.18 -10.84 1.83
CA GLU A 164 2.89 -11.20 0.60
C GLU A 164 4.14 -10.32 0.41
N ALA A 165 4.01 -9.00 0.59
CA ALA A 165 5.14 -8.09 0.51
C ALA A 165 6.20 -8.38 1.60
N VAL A 166 5.79 -8.64 2.84
CA VAL A 166 6.69 -9.05 3.94
C VAL A 166 7.50 -10.28 3.54
N SER A 167 6.88 -11.26 2.88
CA SER A 167 7.59 -12.46 2.42
C SER A 167 8.69 -12.15 1.39
N ALA A 168 8.54 -11.06 0.62
CA ALA A 168 9.47 -10.66 -0.42
C ALA A 168 10.58 -9.71 0.05
N CYS A 169 10.28 -8.78 0.98
CA CYS A 169 11.23 -7.74 1.39
C CYS A 169 11.40 -7.53 2.90
N GLY A 170 10.68 -8.30 3.71
CA GLY A 170 10.72 -8.20 5.17
C GLY A 170 9.88 -7.05 5.73
N VAL A 171 9.55 -7.17 7.01
CA VAL A 171 8.65 -6.25 7.73
C VAL A 171 9.15 -4.81 7.69
N SER A 172 10.46 -4.57 7.84
CA SER A 172 11.02 -3.22 7.91
C SER A 172 10.78 -2.40 6.64
N MET A 173 10.76 -3.05 5.46
CA MET A 173 10.50 -2.35 4.21
C MET A 173 9.00 -2.07 4.04
N VAL A 174 8.14 -3.01 4.47
CA VAL A 174 6.68 -2.81 4.45
C VAL A 174 6.27 -1.69 5.42
N THR A 175 6.81 -1.64 6.64
CA THR A 175 6.50 -0.54 7.58
C THR A 175 7.04 0.80 7.12
N SER A 176 8.20 0.82 6.44
CA SER A 176 8.72 2.03 5.80
C SER A 176 7.81 2.48 4.65
N PHE A 177 7.33 1.53 3.84
CA PHE A 177 6.38 1.83 2.77
C PHE A 177 5.08 2.41 3.33
N ALA A 178 4.50 1.77 4.36
CA ALA A 178 3.30 2.25 5.04
C ALA A 178 3.46 3.68 5.59
N ALA A 179 4.59 3.98 6.23
CA ALA A 179 4.92 5.33 6.68
C ALA A 179 4.98 6.34 5.52
N GLY A 180 5.56 5.95 4.40
CA GLY A 180 5.55 6.75 3.17
C GLY A 180 4.16 6.95 2.60
N PHE A 181 3.32 5.91 2.61
CA PHE A 181 1.94 6.00 2.17
C PHE A 181 1.16 7.02 3.03
N MET A 182 1.17 6.85 4.35
CA MET A 182 0.53 7.77 5.30
C MET A 182 0.99 9.22 5.13
N SER A 183 2.30 9.43 4.97
CA SER A 183 2.85 10.76 4.68
C SER A 183 2.34 11.33 3.34
N GLY A 184 2.22 10.50 2.31
CA GLY A 184 1.73 10.88 0.99
C GLY A 184 0.24 11.20 0.95
N MET A 185 -0.57 10.61 1.84
CA MET A 185 -2.00 10.88 1.94
C MET A 185 -2.25 12.34 2.33
N ALA A 186 -1.41 12.89 3.21
CA ALA A 186 -1.53 14.27 3.70
C ALA A 186 -1.37 15.35 2.64
N VAL A 187 -0.77 15.01 1.50
CA VAL A 187 -0.60 15.91 0.36
C VAL A 187 -1.50 15.55 -0.82
N ALA A 188 -2.18 14.40 -0.76
CA ALA A 188 -3.06 13.94 -1.82
C ALA A 188 -4.51 14.40 -1.60
N THR A 189 -5.16 14.84 -2.66
CA THR A 189 -6.59 15.18 -2.62
C THR A 189 -7.41 13.95 -2.22
N GLY A 190 -8.18 14.08 -1.13
CA GLY A 190 -9.00 12.98 -0.59
C GLY A 190 -8.21 11.83 0.02
N GLY A 191 -6.89 11.99 0.24
CA GLY A 191 -6.02 10.95 0.80
C GLY A 191 -5.75 9.78 -0.15
N VAL A 192 -6.02 9.92 -1.46
CA VAL A 192 -5.80 8.86 -2.47
C VAL A 192 -4.54 9.19 -3.27
N LEU A 193 -3.53 8.33 -3.19
CA LEU A 193 -2.26 8.54 -3.88
C LEU A 193 -2.36 8.16 -5.35
N THR A 194 -1.70 8.95 -6.22
CA THR A 194 -1.53 8.59 -7.62
C THR A 194 -0.52 7.44 -7.78
N PRO A 195 -0.55 6.71 -8.92
CA PRO A 195 0.49 5.75 -9.25
C PRO A 195 1.92 6.33 -9.18
N GLY A 196 2.10 7.60 -9.56
CA GLY A 196 3.39 8.29 -9.49
C GLY A 196 3.88 8.48 -8.05
N ALA A 197 2.99 8.89 -7.14
CA ALA A 197 3.31 9.02 -5.72
C ALA A 197 3.71 7.67 -5.10
N ILE A 198 2.93 6.62 -5.36
CA ILE A 198 3.24 5.25 -4.89
C ILE A 198 4.60 4.81 -5.43
N THR A 199 4.87 5.01 -6.72
CA THR A 199 6.14 4.65 -7.35
C THR A 199 7.32 5.38 -6.70
N ALA A 200 7.17 6.67 -6.37
CA ALA A 200 8.20 7.42 -5.66
C ALA A 200 8.45 6.85 -4.25
N ILE A 201 7.41 6.46 -3.51
CA ILE A 201 7.54 5.85 -2.18
C ILE A 201 8.26 4.49 -2.29
N VAL A 202 7.85 3.63 -3.24
CA VAL A 202 8.50 2.34 -3.53
C VAL A 202 9.99 2.52 -3.83
N GLY A 203 10.35 3.53 -4.64
CA GLY A 203 11.74 3.86 -4.93
C GLY A 203 12.53 4.37 -3.73
N ALA A 204 11.88 5.16 -2.85
CA ALA A 204 12.49 5.69 -1.64
C ALA A 204 12.81 4.60 -0.62
N VAL A 205 11.94 3.60 -0.46
CA VAL A 205 12.21 2.46 0.44
C VAL A 205 13.19 1.45 -0.17
N GLY A 206 13.58 1.65 -1.43
CA GLY A 206 14.60 0.86 -2.11
C GLY A 206 14.14 -0.53 -2.56
N ALA A 207 12.83 -0.73 -2.71
CA ALA A 207 12.27 -1.97 -3.21
C ALA A 207 12.63 -2.17 -4.69
N THR A 208 12.92 -3.41 -5.07
CA THR A 208 13.27 -3.81 -6.44
C THR A 208 12.66 -5.18 -6.76
N GLY A 209 12.51 -5.49 -8.04
CA GLY A 209 12.05 -6.81 -8.50
C GLY A 209 10.64 -7.13 -7.97
N ALA A 210 10.47 -8.31 -7.35
CA ALA A 210 9.16 -8.72 -6.83
C ALA A 210 8.65 -7.79 -5.71
N ALA A 211 9.55 -7.26 -4.87
CA ALA A 211 9.17 -6.35 -3.79
C ALA A 211 8.59 -5.04 -4.30
N GLU A 212 9.14 -4.51 -5.42
CA GLU A 212 8.63 -3.30 -6.06
C GLU A 212 7.16 -3.47 -6.49
N VAL A 213 6.87 -4.59 -7.16
CA VAL A 213 5.51 -4.92 -7.63
C VAL A 213 4.55 -5.08 -6.46
N LEU A 214 4.95 -5.82 -5.42
CA LEU A 214 4.09 -6.08 -4.27
C LEU A 214 3.82 -4.82 -3.46
N LEU A 215 4.81 -3.96 -3.19
CA LEU A 215 4.57 -2.71 -2.48
C LEU A 215 3.73 -1.71 -3.29
N PHE A 216 3.87 -1.69 -4.62
CA PHE A 216 2.97 -0.91 -5.46
C PHE A 216 1.52 -1.40 -5.32
N GLN A 217 1.30 -2.72 -5.28
CA GLN A 217 0.00 -3.31 -5.01
C GLN A 217 -0.52 -3.00 -3.59
N VAL A 218 0.34 -3.02 -2.57
CA VAL A 218 -0.02 -2.59 -1.20
C VAL A 218 -0.56 -1.16 -1.22
N GLY A 219 0.13 -0.22 -1.89
CA GLY A 219 -0.35 1.17 -2.02
C GLY A 219 -1.70 1.27 -2.74
N THR A 220 -1.93 0.41 -3.73
CA THR A 220 -3.24 0.34 -4.42
C THR A 220 -4.33 -0.16 -3.47
N CYS A 221 -4.06 -1.20 -2.66
CA CYS A 221 -4.98 -1.69 -1.65
C CYS A 221 -5.27 -0.64 -0.57
N CYS A 222 -4.29 0.16 -0.16
CA CYS A 222 -4.50 1.27 0.78
C CYS A 222 -5.47 2.32 0.22
N ASN A 223 -5.34 2.67 -1.08
CA ASN A 223 -6.31 3.55 -1.74
C ASN A 223 -7.73 2.95 -1.75
N VAL A 224 -7.86 1.64 -1.97
CA VAL A 224 -9.17 0.95 -1.92
C VAL A 224 -9.76 1.03 -0.51
N CYS A 225 -8.96 0.78 0.53
CA CYS A 225 -9.39 0.94 1.92
C CYS A 225 -9.85 2.38 2.19
N ARG A 226 -9.10 3.40 1.74
CA ARG A 226 -9.47 4.82 1.92
C ARG A 226 -10.84 5.15 1.33
N LEU A 227 -11.16 4.59 0.16
CA LEU A 227 -12.43 4.79 -0.51
C LEU A 227 -13.56 4.04 0.22
N ALA A 228 -13.35 2.76 0.55
CA ALA A 228 -14.35 1.96 1.27
C ALA A 228 -14.70 2.57 2.65
N TYR A 229 -13.71 3.07 3.40
CA TYR A 229 -13.95 3.81 4.64
C TYR A 229 -14.84 5.04 4.43
N GLN A 230 -14.60 5.78 3.34
CA GLN A 230 -15.38 6.96 3.00
C GLN A 230 -16.81 6.61 2.59
N ASP A 231 -16.99 5.50 1.89
CA ASP A 231 -18.30 4.99 1.49
C ASP A 231 -19.12 4.61 2.71
N VAL A 232 -18.54 3.87 3.68
CA VAL A 232 -19.21 3.58 4.96
C VAL A 232 -19.59 4.89 5.66
N TYR A 233 -18.65 5.82 5.83
CA TYR A 233 -18.88 7.12 6.48
C TYR A 233 -20.03 7.91 5.86
N ASN A 234 -20.19 7.82 4.53
CA ASN A 234 -21.24 8.54 3.80
C ASN A 234 -22.59 7.81 3.83
N ALA A 235 -22.60 6.47 3.93
CA ALA A 235 -23.80 5.64 3.93
C ALA A 235 -24.47 5.55 5.31
N THR A 236 -23.73 5.81 6.39
CA THR A 236 -24.23 5.73 7.77
C THR A 236 -24.83 7.05 8.28
N ASP A 237 -25.90 6.94 9.07
CA ASP A 237 -26.52 8.05 9.83
C ASP A 237 -26.43 7.85 11.35
N ASN A 238 -25.76 6.79 11.79
CA ASN A 238 -25.73 6.31 13.16
C ASN A 238 -24.30 6.15 13.71
N MET A 239 -23.39 7.04 13.29
CA MET A 239 -22.01 7.08 13.78
C MET A 239 -21.90 7.58 15.23
N HIS A 240 -20.93 7.02 15.96
CA HIS A 240 -20.51 7.46 17.29
C HIS A 240 -19.00 7.32 17.49
N PHE A 241 -18.48 7.92 18.57
CA PHE A 241 -17.04 8.05 18.87
C PHE A 241 -16.75 7.68 20.34
#